data_AF-A0A0B7AME2-F1
#
_entry.id   AF-A0A0B7AME2-F1
#
_cell.length_a   1.000
_cell.length_b   1.000
_cell.length_c   1.000
_cell.angle_alpha   90.00
_cell.angle_beta   90.00
_cell.angle_gamma   90.00
#
_symmetry.space_group_name_H-M   'P 1'
#
loop_
_entity.id
_entity.type
_entity.pdbx_description
1 polymer ?
#
loop_
_entity_poly.entity_id
_entity_poly.type
_entity_poly.pdbx_seq_one_letter_code
_entity_poly.pdbx_strand_id
1 'polypeptide(L)'
;MASKAPVQLLEEISNSDTSNLRHVDPEEKNPLPSKEEIQHEKVEVELRERIGSFHIEDLHHTTTDVKYVLPTEADIDKEKLEQELNQSISTFRKASLKHTETQEKNPLPPAEVIEQEKRETELLNSIEGFEKNQLKHALTDEKNALPTSQEIAAEKVVKQ
;
A
#
# COMPACT_ATOMS: atom_id res chain seq x y z
N MET A 1 -48.09 6.21 30.43
CA MET A 1 -48.47 5.51 31.67
C MET A 1 -47.47 5.92 32.75
N ALA A 2 -47.83 6.93 33.55
CA ALA A 2 -46.99 7.38 34.65
C ALA A 2 -47.31 6.52 35.88
N SER A 3 -46.38 5.66 36.27
CA SER A 3 -46.49 4.83 37.48
C SER A 3 -46.54 5.76 38.69
N LYS A 4 -47.74 5.97 39.22
CA LYS A 4 -47.99 6.74 40.44
C LYS A 4 -47.14 6.11 41.55
N ALA A 5 -46.26 6.90 42.17
CA ALA A 5 -45.40 6.43 43.26
C ALA A 5 -46.28 5.75 44.33
N PRO A 6 -45.84 4.62 44.93
CA PRO A 6 -46.65 3.88 45.90
C PRO A 6 -47.12 4.83 47.01
N VAL A 7 -48.44 4.91 47.21
CA VAL A 7 -49.05 5.82 48.19
C VAL A 7 -48.46 5.62 49.59
N GLN A 8 -48.04 4.38 49.91
CA GLN A 8 -47.36 4.02 51.14
C GLN A 8 -46.02 4.76 51.34
N LEU A 9 -45.22 4.96 50.30
CA LEU A 9 -43.94 5.71 50.39
C LEU A 9 -44.19 7.20 50.62
N LEU A 10 -45.24 7.77 50.02
CA LEU A 10 -45.60 9.17 50.23
C LEU A 10 -46.04 9.42 51.67
N GLU A 11 -46.81 8.49 52.23
CA GLU A 11 -47.29 8.55 53.61
C GLU A 11 -46.15 8.30 54.62
N GLU A 12 -45.20 7.43 54.27
CA GLU A 12 -43.99 7.18 55.06
C GLU A 12 -43.04 8.39 55.06
N ILE A 13 -42.82 9.04 53.91
CA ILE A 13 -42.02 10.28 53.82
C ILE A 13 -42.71 11.43 54.56
N SER A 14 -44.04 11.54 54.53
CA SER A 14 -44.76 12.61 55.25
C SER A 14 -44.76 12.42 56.76
N ASN A 15 -44.75 11.17 57.23
CA ASN A 15 -44.70 10.84 58.66
C ASN A 15 -43.26 10.63 59.17
N SER A 16 -42.26 10.72 58.31
CA SER A 16 -40.85 10.55 58.68
C SER A 16 -40.39 11.75 59.52
N ASP A 17 -39.94 11.46 60.74
CA ASP A 17 -39.47 12.43 61.70
C ASP A 17 -38.14 13.05 61.23
N THR A 18 -38.22 14.27 60.68
CA THR A 18 -37.07 15.01 60.13
C THR A 18 -36.09 15.49 61.20
N SER A 19 -36.41 15.29 62.48
CA SER A 19 -35.51 15.58 63.62
C SER A 19 -34.22 14.74 63.59
N ASN A 20 -34.20 13.61 62.87
CA ASN A 20 -33.02 12.79 62.66
C ASN A 20 -32.18 13.19 61.44
N LEU A 21 -32.60 14.20 60.66
CA LEU A 21 -31.80 14.74 59.58
C LEU A 21 -30.71 15.63 60.16
N ARG A 22 -29.46 15.41 59.74
CA ARG A 22 -28.35 16.25 60.15
C ARG A 22 -28.52 17.64 59.53
N HIS A 23 -28.70 18.65 60.37
CA HIS A 23 -28.58 20.04 59.92
C HIS A 23 -27.14 20.27 59.43
N VAL A 24 -26.99 20.83 58.24
CA VAL A 24 -25.70 21.26 57.72
C VAL A 24 -25.81 22.74 57.42
N ASP A 25 -25.09 23.57 58.18
CA ASP A 25 -24.93 24.98 57.87
C ASP A 25 -23.91 25.13 56.75
N PRO A 26 -24.29 25.63 55.56
CA PRO A 26 -23.34 25.86 54.48
C PRO A 26 -22.40 27.01 54.87
N GLU A 27 -21.14 26.70 55.18
CA GLU A 27 -20.10 27.71 55.29
C GLU A 27 -19.57 28.08 53.91
N GLU A 28 -19.83 29.31 53.46
CA GLU A 28 -19.14 29.92 52.32
C GLU A 28 -17.67 30.14 52.69
N LYS A 29 -16.79 29.23 52.24
CA LYS A 29 -15.35 29.43 52.36
C LYS A 29 -14.93 30.51 51.36
N ASN A 30 -14.65 31.71 51.85
CA ASN A 30 -13.94 32.76 51.11
C ASN A 30 -12.48 32.79 51.59
N PRO A 31 -11.64 31.80 51.22
CA PRO A 31 -10.27 31.75 51.68
C PRO A 31 -9.53 32.98 51.15
N LEU A 32 -8.77 33.62 52.03
CA LEU A 32 -7.87 34.68 51.61
C LEU A 32 -6.80 34.08 50.68
N PRO A 33 -6.33 34.85 49.67
CA PRO A 33 -5.27 34.38 48.80
C PRO A 33 -4.03 34.02 49.63
N SER A 34 -3.37 32.94 49.22
CA SER A 34 -2.12 32.48 49.81
C SER A 34 -1.01 33.51 49.62
N LYS A 35 0.04 33.41 50.44
CA LYS A 35 1.21 34.27 50.33
C LYS A 35 1.83 34.16 48.94
N GLU A 36 1.88 32.95 48.39
CA GLU A 36 2.42 32.65 47.07
C GLU A 36 1.61 33.32 45.95
N GLU A 37 0.28 33.27 46.01
CA GLU A 37 -0.61 33.94 45.04
C GLU A 37 -0.41 35.45 45.04
N ILE A 38 -0.30 36.06 46.23
CA ILE A 38 -0.03 37.50 46.37
C ILE A 38 1.35 37.87 45.79
N GLN A 39 2.38 37.03 45.99
CA GLN A 39 3.70 37.29 45.41
C GLN A 39 3.68 37.17 43.88
N HIS A 40 2.98 36.17 43.35
CA HIS A 40 2.83 35.99 41.91
C HIS A 40 2.13 37.19 41.28
N GLU A 41 1.01 37.64 41.85
CA GLU A 41 0.27 38.81 41.36
C GLU A 41 1.15 40.06 41.34
N LYS A 42 1.96 40.28 42.39
CA LYS A 42 2.92 41.41 42.44
C LYS A 42 3.94 41.35 41.31
N VAL A 43 4.54 40.19 41.08
CA VAL A 43 5.51 40.00 39.99
C VAL A 43 4.84 40.23 38.63
N GLU A 44 3.60 39.76 38.45
CA GLU A 44 2.86 39.95 37.20
C GLU A 44 2.56 41.44 36.94
N VAL A 45 2.11 42.17 37.97
CA VAL A 45 1.86 43.61 37.87
C VAL A 45 3.13 44.37 37.50
N GLU A 46 4.24 44.07 38.19
CA GLU A 46 5.54 44.69 37.88
C GLU A 46 6.01 44.40 36.45
N LEU A 47 5.84 43.15 35.98
CA LEU A 47 6.18 42.77 34.62
C LEU A 47 5.33 43.51 33.57
N ARG A 48 4.03 43.65 33.83
CA ARG A 48 3.09 44.39 32.96
C ARG A 48 3.47 45.86 32.89
N GLU A 49 3.81 46.48 34.02
CA GLU A 49 4.27 47.87 34.06
C GLU A 49 5.59 48.04 33.29
N ARG A 50 6.55 47.13 33.47
CA ARG A 50 7.83 47.16 32.75
C ARG A 50 7.67 47.03 31.23
N ILE A 51 6.78 46.15 30.78
CA ILE A 51 6.48 45.99 29.35
C ILE A 51 5.71 47.21 28.82
N GLY A 52 4.77 47.75 29.59
CA GLY A 52 3.99 48.94 29.21
C GLY A 52 4.81 50.24 29.15
N SER A 53 5.90 50.31 29.92
CA SER A 53 6.85 51.43 29.94
C SER A 53 8.07 51.22 29.04
N PHE A 54 8.07 50.15 28.22
CA PHE A 54 9.16 49.86 27.30
C PHE A 54 9.21 50.89 26.15
N HIS A 55 10.36 51.53 25.96
CA HIS A 55 10.58 52.46 24.86
C HIS A 55 11.17 51.71 23.67
N ILE A 56 10.49 51.76 22.52
CA ILE A 56 10.98 51.14 21.28
C ILE A 56 12.32 51.71 20.81
N GLU A 57 12.64 52.94 21.19
CA GLU A 57 13.90 53.62 20.88
C GLU A 57 15.12 52.98 21.56
N ASP A 58 14.90 52.25 22.66
CA ASP A 58 15.96 51.50 23.36
C ASP A 58 16.34 50.22 22.61
N LEU A 59 15.57 49.83 21.58
CA LEU A 59 15.89 48.69 20.75
C LEU A 59 17.08 49.02 19.84
N HIS A 60 18.17 48.28 19.98
CA HIS A 60 19.32 48.42 19.08
C HIS A 60 18.91 48.17 17.63
N HIS A 61 19.31 49.10 16.75
CA HIS A 61 19.13 48.92 15.31
C HIS A 61 19.82 47.64 14.84
N THR A 62 19.06 46.78 14.16
CA THR A 62 19.59 45.63 13.46
C THR A 62 19.21 45.73 11.99
N THR A 63 20.16 45.41 11.10
CA THR A 63 19.89 45.26 9.69
C THR A 63 19.41 43.84 9.44
N THR A 64 18.27 43.69 8.78
CA THR A 64 17.72 42.38 8.42
C THR A 64 17.97 42.12 6.94
N ASP A 65 18.77 41.12 6.62
CA ASP A 65 19.00 40.69 5.24
C ASP A 65 17.82 39.84 4.75
N VAL A 66 16.89 40.47 4.02
CA VAL A 66 15.82 39.74 3.33
C VAL A 66 16.37 39.21 2.01
N LYS A 67 16.50 37.89 1.91
CA LYS A 67 16.97 37.24 0.68
C LYS A 67 15.85 37.22 -0.37
N TYR A 68 15.92 38.11 -1.34
CA TYR A 68 15.13 38.02 -2.57
C TYR A 68 15.88 37.17 -3.59
N VAL A 69 15.48 35.91 -3.74
CA VAL A 69 15.95 35.08 -4.86
C VAL A 69 15.17 35.47 -6.10
N LEU A 70 15.87 36.09 -7.05
CA LEU A 70 15.34 36.32 -8.39
C LEU A 70 15.34 34.98 -9.16
N PRO A 71 14.40 34.80 -10.09
CA PRO A 71 14.44 33.66 -11.01
C PRO A 71 15.80 33.60 -11.69
N THR A 72 16.35 32.38 -11.79
CA THR A 72 17.57 32.15 -12.54
C THR A 72 17.28 32.16 -14.04
N GLU A 73 18.32 32.32 -14.87
CA GLU A 73 18.20 32.20 -16.32
C GLU A 73 17.58 30.84 -16.73
N ALA A 74 17.96 29.77 -16.03
CA ALA A 74 17.39 28.44 -16.23
C ALA A 74 15.87 28.37 -15.94
N ASP A 75 15.39 29.10 -14.93
CA ASP A 75 13.96 29.16 -14.61
C ASP A 75 13.17 29.85 -15.73
N ILE A 76 13.73 30.93 -16.29
CA ILE A 76 13.14 31.70 -17.39
C ILE A 76 13.11 30.87 -18.67
N ASP A 77 14.21 30.19 -19.00
CA ASP A 77 14.30 29.33 -20.19
C ASP A 77 13.32 28.17 -20.12
N LYS A 78 13.19 27.56 -18.93
CA LYS A 78 12.22 26.49 -18.70
C LYS A 78 10.79 26.99 -18.88
N GLU A 79 10.43 28.13 -18.28
CA GLU A 79 9.08 28.71 -18.42
C GLU A 79 8.76 29.00 -19.89
N LYS A 80 9.72 29.57 -20.63
CA LYS A 80 9.56 29.88 -22.06
C LYS A 80 9.34 28.61 -22.90
N LEU A 81 10.07 27.54 -22.62
CA LEU A 81 9.90 26.26 -23.31
C LEU A 81 8.54 25.63 -23.01
N GLU A 82 8.09 25.68 -21.75
CA GLU A 82 6.76 25.19 -21.37
C GLU A 82 5.64 26.02 -22.03
N GLN A 83 5.80 27.33 -22.11
CA GLN A 83 4.86 28.21 -22.81
C GLN A 83 4.78 27.89 -24.30
N GLU A 84 5.91 27.73 -24.98
CA GLU A 84 5.96 27.38 -26.40
C GLU A 84 5.30 26.01 -26.67
N LEU A 85 5.61 25.01 -25.84
CA LEU A 85 5.00 23.69 -25.94
C LEU A 85 3.47 23.76 -25.75
N ASN A 86 3.00 24.47 -24.73
CA ASN A 86 1.57 24.62 -24.46
C ASN A 86 0.84 25.33 -25.60
N GLN A 87 1.45 26.36 -26.20
CA GLN A 87 0.89 27.05 -27.37
C GLN A 87 0.82 26.13 -28.60
N SER A 88 1.88 25.36 -28.85
CA SER A 88 1.91 24.36 -29.93
C SER A 88 0.79 23.34 -29.77
N ILE A 89 0.63 22.78 -28.57
CA ILE A 89 -0.43 21.80 -28.28
C ILE A 89 -1.82 22.44 -28.39
N SER A 90 -2.01 23.65 -27.85
CA SER A 90 -3.30 24.34 -27.88
C SER A 90 -3.75 24.70 -29.29
N THR A 91 -2.81 24.98 -30.20
CA THR A 91 -3.10 25.33 -31.60
C THR A 91 -3.07 24.12 -32.54
N PHE A 92 -2.70 22.94 -32.02
CA PHE A 92 -2.62 21.72 -32.80
C PHE A 92 -4.01 21.28 -33.32
N ARG A 93 -4.18 21.35 -34.64
CA ARG A 93 -5.42 20.91 -35.29
C ARG A 93 -5.36 19.43 -35.60
N LYS A 94 -6.02 18.59 -34.79
CA LYS A 94 -6.13 17.14 -35.07
C LYS A 94 -6.65 16.82 -36.49
N ALA A 95 -7.48 17.68 -37.06
CA ALA A 95 -7.98 17.55 -38.43
C ALA A 95 -6.91 17.67 -39.54
N SER A 96 -5.71 18.19 -39.22
CA SER A 96 -4.58 18.20 -40.16
C SER A 96 -3.86 16.85 -40.24
N LEU A 97 -4.14 15.92 -39.32
CA LEU A 97 -3.60 14.57 -39.39
C LEU A 97 -4.25 13.81 -40.55
N LYS A 98 -3.41 13.14 -41.35
CA LYS A 98 -3.91 12.24 -42.39
C LYS A 98 -4.64 11.07 -41.74
N HIS A 99 -5.78 10.68 -42.30
CA HIS A 99 -6.46 9.47 -41.88
C HIS A 99 -5.53 8.26 -42.12
N THR A 100 -5.35 7.45 -41.08
CA THR A 100 -4.64 6.16 -41.15
C THR A 100 -5.61 5.10 -40.69
N GLU A 101 -5.93 4.18 -41.61
CA GLU A 101 -6.70 2.99 -41.31
C GLU A 101 -5.71 1.89 -40.88
N THR A 102 -5.88 1.38 -39.65
CA THR A 102 -5.03 0.29 -39.16
C THR A 102 -5.67 -1.02 -39.57
N GLN A 103 -5.01 -1.81 -40.42
CA GLN A 103 -5.45 -3.17 -40.74
C GLN A 103 -4.71 -4.19 -39.88
N GLU A 104 -5.43 -4.84 -38.97
CA GLU A 104 -4.96 -6.03 -38.27
C GLU A 104 -4.88 -7.19 -39.27
N LYS A 105 -3.67 -7.65 -39.57
CA LYS A 105 -3.46 -8.86 -40.39
C LYS A 105 -3.42 -10.05 -39.44
N ASN A 106 -4.49 -10.84 -39.42
CA ASN A 106 -4.50 -12.16 -38.81
C ASN A 106 -4.56 -13.23 -39.93
N PRO A 107 -3.44 -13.48 -40.65
CA PRO A 107 -3.42 -14.48 -41.70
C PRO A 107 -3.64 -15.87 -41.10
N LEU A 108 -4.47 -16.67 -41.76
CA LEU A 108 -4.61 -18.08 -41.41
C LEU A 108 -3.26 -18.80 -41.58
N PRO A 109 -2.98 -19.83 -40.75
CA PRO A 109 -1.80 -20.66 -40.96
C PRO A 109 -1.83 -21.28 -42.37
N PRO A 110 -0.66 -21.42 -43.03
CA PRO A 110 -0.59 -22.02 -44.35
C PRO A 110 -1.03 -23.49 -44.32
N ALA A 111 -1.52 -23.99 -45.45
CA ALA A 111 -2.05 -25.35 -45.56
C ALA A 111 -1.05 -26.43 -45.10
N GLU A 112 0.24 -26.21 -45.35
CA GLU A 112 1.32 -27.12 -44.92
C GLU A 112 1.39 -27.31 -43.40
N VAL A 113 1.19 -26.24 -42.63
CA VAL A 113 1.19 -26.29 -41.16
C VAL A 113 -0.02 -27.06 -40.66
N ILE A 114 -1.19 -26.85 -41.28
CA ILE A 114 -2.42 -27.58 -40.95
C ILE A 114 -2.28 -29.07 -41.25
N GLU A 115 -1.70 -29.41 -42.40
CA GLU A 115 -1.46 -30.81 -42.77
C GLU A 115 -0.42 -31.48 -41.86
N GLN A 116 0.62 -30.75 -41.46
CA GLN A 116 1.60 -31.25 -40.51
C GLN A 116 0.96 -31.53 -39.15
N GLU A 117 0.20 -30.59 -38.60
CA GLU A 117 -0.50 -30.76 -37.32
C GLU A 117 -1.50 -31.92 -37.37
N LYS A 118 -2.21 -32.07 -38.48
CA LYS A 118 -3.12 -33.20 -38.71
C LYS A 118 -2.37 -34.54 -38.71
N ARG A 119 -1.25 -34.63 -39.43
CA ARG A 119 -0.42 -35.86 -39.45
C ARG A 119 0.12 -36.20 -38.07
N GLU A 120 0.59 -35.20 -37.32
CA GLU A 120 1.11 -35.39 -35.97
C GLU A 120 0.02 -35.89 -35.01
N THR A 121 -1.17 -35.28 -35.08
CA THR A 121 -2.33 -35.68 -34.28
C THR A 121 -2.78 -37.11 -34.62
N GLU A 122 -2.85 -37.45 -35.90
CA GLU A 122 -3.19 -38.81 -36.36
C GLU A 122 -2.16 -39.86 -35.90
N LEU A 123 -0.88 -39.52 -35.92
CA LEU A 123 0.19 -40.38 -35.44
C LEU A 123 0.08 -40.62 -33.93
N LEU A 124 -0.09 -39.54 -33.16
CA LEU A 124 -0.26 -39.62 -31.70
C LEU A 124 -1.46 -40.49 -31.33
N ASN A 125 -2.61 -40.26 -31.96
CA ASN A 125 -3.82 -41.05 -31.74
C ASN A 125 -3.62 -42.54 -32.10
N SER A 126 -2.87 -42.82 -33.18
CA SER A 126 -2.58 -44.19 -33.60
C SER A 126 -1.68 -44.93 -32.62
N ILE A 127 -0.72 -44.23 -32.01
CA ILE A 127 0.16 -44.78 -30.98
C ILE A 127 -0.59 -44.97 -29.67
N GLU A 128 -1.41 -44.00 -29.26
CA GLU A 128 -2.23 -44.08 -28.04
C GLU A 128 -3.24 -45.23 -28.11
N GLY A 129 -3.88 -45.43 -29.28
CA GLY A 129 -4.81 -46.53 -29.52
C GLY A 129 -4.16 -47.86 -29.89
N PHE A 130 -2.82 -47.99 -29.83
CA PHE A 130 -2.15 -49.21 -30.28
C PHE A 130 -2.31 -50.37 -29.29
N GLU A 131 -3.17 -51.32 -29.66
CA GLU A 131 -3.41 -52.56 -28.93
C GLU A 131 -2.23 -53.53 -29.07
N LYS A 132 -1.35 -53.58 -28.06
CA LYS A 132 -0.18 -54.51 -28.03
C LYS A 132 -0.56 -55.98 -28.20
N ASN A 133 -1.78 -56.36 -27.84
CA ASN A 133 -2.29 -57.73 -27.99
C ASN A 133 -2.49 -58.14 -29.46
N GLN A 134 -2.49 -57.19 -30.41
CA GLN A 134 -2.55 -57.47 -31.85
C GLN A 134 -1.18 -57.80 -32.45
N LEU A 135 -0.10 -57.66 -31.68
CA LEU A 135 1.23 -58.08 -32.13
C LEU A 135 1.27 -59.60 -32.29
N LYS A 136 1.73 -60.06 -33.46
CA LYS A 136 1.93 -61.49 -33.70
C LYS A 136 3.05 -62.01 -32.81
N HIS A 137 2.87 -63.19 -32.24
CA HIS A 137 3.96 -63.88 -31.53
C HIS A 137 5.15 -64.08 -32.47
N ALA A 138 6.31 -63.61 -32.06
CA ALA A 138 7.59 -63.84 -32.71
C ALA A 138 8.45 -64.69 -31.78
N LEU A 139 8.99 -65.80 -32.28
CA LEU A 139 9.96 -66.61 -31.56
C LEU A 139 11.34 -65.97 -31.75
N THR A 140 11.87 -65.37 -30.69
CA THR A 140 13.20 -64.76 -30.69
C THR A 140 14.24 -65.82 -30.37
N ASP A 141 15.17 -66.08 -31.30
CA ASP A 141 16.32 -66.96 -31.08
C ASP A 141 17.52 -66.13 -30.61
N GLU A 142 17.68 -66.01 -29.29
CA GLU A 142 18.80 -65.31 -28.67
C GLU A 142 20.04 -66.22 -28.65
N LYS A 143 20.92 -66.04 -29.65
CA LYS A 143 22.21 -66.72 -29.73
C LYS A 143 23.23 -66.10 -28.75
N ASN A 144 22.99 -66.27 -27.46
CA ASN A 144 23.92 -65.88 -26.41
C ASN A 144 24.57 -67.12 -25.78
N ALA A 145 25.45 -67.77 -26.56
CA ALA A 145 26.17 -68.95 -26.07
C ALA A 145 27.21 -68.52 -25.03
N LEU A 146 27.08 -69.05 -23.81
CA LEU A 146 28.11 -68.86 -22.79
C LEU A 146 29.39 -69.60 -23.20
N PRO A 147 30.58 -69.03 -22.91
CA PRO A 147 31.84 -69.71 -23.17
C PRO A 147 31.89 -71.09 -22.49
N THR A 148 32.38 -72.09 -23.22
CA THR A 148 32.58 -73.44 -22.71
C THR A 148 33.77 -73.50 -21.75
N SER A 149 33.79 -74.50 -20.87
CA SER A 149 34.92 -74.67 -19.93
C SER A 149 36.27 -74.86 -20.64
N GLN A 150 36.27 -75.39 -21.86
CA GLN A 150 37.47 -75.53 -22.68
C GLN A 150 37.95 -74.18 -23.23
N GLU A 151 37.05 -73.33 -23.68
CA GLU A 151 37.36 -71.96 -24.12
C GLU A 151 37.87 -71.11 -22.94
N ILE A 152 37.23 -71.24 -21.77
CA ILE A 152 37.67 -70.57 -20.54
C ILE A 152 39.06 -71.07 -20.11
N ALA A 153 39.31 -72.39 -20.19
CA ALA A 153 40.61 -72.96 -19.84
C ALA A 153 41.69 -72.51 -20.83
N ALA A 154 41.42 -72.54 -22.14
CA ALA A 154 42.34 -72.07 -23.17
C ALA A 154 42.71 -70.60 -22.96
N GLU A 155 41.74 -69.75 -22.63
CA GLU A 155 42.01 -68.34 -22.31
C GLU A 155 42.89 -68.18 -21.04
N LYS A 156 42.75 -69.06 -20.04
CA LYS A 156 43.60 -69.07 -18.85
C LYS A 156 45.04 -69.49 -19.12
N VAL A 157 45.30 -70.39 -20.06
CA VAL A 157 46.68 -70.85 -20.38
C VAL A 157 47.43 -69.84 -21.26
N VAL A 158 46.71 -69.11 -22.11
CA VAL A 158 47.29 -68.06 -22.98
C VAL A 158 47.66 -66.79 -22.19
N LYS A 159 47.19 -66.66 -20.93
CA LYS A 159 47.44 -65.52 -20.03
C LYS A 159 48.57 -65.76 -18.98
N GLN A 160 49.61 -66.54 -19.30
CA GLN A 160 50.85 -66.58 -18.49
C GLN A 160 52.08 -66.18 -19.30
#